data_AF-A0AAV5W8J6-F1
#
_entry.id   AF-A0AAV5W8J6-F1
#
_cell.length_a   1.000
_cell.length_b   1.000
_cell.length_c   1.000
_cell.angle_alpha   90.00
_cell.angle_beta   90.00
_cell.angle_gamma   90.00
#
_symmetry.space_group_name_H-M   'P 1'
#
loop_
_entity.id
_entity.type
_entity.pdbx_description
1 polymer ?
#
loop_
_entity_poly.entity_id
_entity_poly.type
_entity_poly.pdbx_seq_one_letter_code
_entity_poly.pdbx_strand_id
1 'polypeptide(L)'
;DSISRMLRASSLLLLCVLTAQCAVHFKRSMLIDQYDLDGVTEFKAMKVCDYGCHVWASIPPGTEDSAKNIHIDDEFFFNLAETATMYDHATLEKQPMFIDSNDAVSIYNFNPNQTTTPFIIYIVSTRATDLNTAEIYDAHNINRMIFPAKQITIMSAAPFTVNSNKAEGGNSVVVRTTGFDDVEDNNKDKCFQMMAVGDKSNWPGFNIEVSSPLLSMAFDYKNYPDAYLHLDVTMGNSGVLDLTRPGFVSSPGYIGCSNGDVFRSSLYSSNVATSITASGNRHVYLNGDIHTDRAHQIDIIDLKTNMNYPMYGGSAAQSQELFTTGVSINWKGEGTNNSFAIRFSSVAV
;
A
#
# COMPACT_ATOMS: atom_id res chain seq x y z
N ASP A 1 -50.48 3.45 -19.64
CA ASP A 1 -50.21 3.47 -18.18
C ASP A 1 -49.24 2.41 -17.63
N SER A 2 -49.09 1.23 -18.23
CA SER A 2 -48.13 0.21 -17.75
C SER A 2 -46.64 0.57 -18.02
N ILE A 3 -46.34 1.15 -19.19
CA ILE A 3 -44.97 1.48 -19.62
C ILE A 3 -44.32 2.61 -18.77
N SER A 4 -45.13 3.53 -18.24
CA SER A 4 -44.66 4.65 -17.39
C SER A 4 -44.17 4.18 -16.01
N ARG A 5 -44.66 3.05 -15.50
CA ARG A 5 -44.24 2.51 -14.20
C ARG A 5 -42.91 1.74 -14.26
N MET A 6 -42.58 1.09 -15.38
CA MET A 6 -41.28 0.42 -15.56
C MET A 6 -40.11 1.41 -15.73
N LEU A 7 -40.33 2.56 -16.36
CA LEU A 7 -39.31 3.61 -16.53
C LEU A 7 -38.93 4.30 -15.20
N ARG A 8 -39.90 4.45 -14.28
CA ARG A 8 -39.64 5.02 -12.94
C ARG A 8 -38.90 4.04 -12.02
N ALA A 9 -39.15 2.73 -12.14
CA ALA A 9 -38.42 1.72 -11.39
C ALA A 9 -36.96 1.55 -11.86
N SER A 10 -36.70 1.69 -13.17
CA SER A 10 -35.34 1.64 -13.71
C SER A 10 -34.52 2.90 -13.40
N SER A 11 -35.17 4.07 -13.28
CA SER A 11 -34.48 5.32 -12.90
C SER A 11 -34.13 5.40 -11.42
N LEU A 12 -34.82 4.66 -10.54
CA LEU A 12 -34.48 4.60 -9.10
C LEU A 12 -33.36 3.59 -8.80
N LEU A 13 -33.20 2.54 -9.59
CA LEU A 13 -32.07 1.60 -9.42
C LEU A 13 -30.72 2.22 -9.85
N LEU A 14 -30.75 3.22 -10.74
CA LEU A 14 -29.56 3.94 -11.21
C LEU A 14 -29.09 5.04 -10.23
N LEU A 15 -29.95 5.51 -9.32
CA LEU A 15 -29.61 6.53 -8.33
C LEU A 15 -29.06 5.96 -7.01
N CYS A 16 -29.18 4.64 -6.81
CA CYS A 16 -28.56 3.92 -5.69
C CYS A 16 -27.22 3.27 -6.07
N VAL A 17 -26.56 3.76 -7.13
CA VAL A 17 -25.08 3.80 -7.14
C VAL A 17 -24.68 4.85 -6.11
N LEU A 18 -24.99 4.53 -4.86
CA LEU A 18 -24.45 5.17 -3.68
C LEU A 18 -22.94 5.04 -3.87
N THR A 19 -22.33 6.19 -4.10
CA THR A 19 -20.90 6.44 -4.09
C THR A 19 -20.36 5.91 -2.77
N ALA A 20 -20.06 4.61 -2.72
CA ALA A 20 -19.21 4.05 -1.69
C ALA A 20 -17.89 4.78 -1.88
N GLN A 21 -17.61 5.73 -0.99
CA GLN A 21 -16.32 6.40 -0.93
C GLN A 21 -15.28 5.28 -0.84
N CYS A 22 -14.39 5.21 -1.83
CA CYS A 22 -13.37 4.17 -1.94
C CYS A 22 -12.13 4.54 -1.13
N ALA A 23 -12.07 5.77 -0.64
CA ALA A 23 -11.04 6.28 0.24
C ALA A 23 -10.76 5.31 1.41
N VAL A 24 -9.49 5.02 1.60
CA VAL A 24 -9.00 4.19 2.71
C VAL A 24 -8.88 5.07 3.93
N HIS A 25 -9.57 4.70 5.01
CA HIS A 25 -9.54 5.47 6.24
C HIS A 25 -8.60 4.83 7.26
N PHE A 26 -7.76 5.64 7.89
CA PHE A 26 -7.01 5.27 9.08
C PHE A 26 -7.46 6.13 10.25
N LYS A 27 -6.93 5.85 11.44
CA LYS A 27 -7.28 6.61 12.64
C LYS A 27 -6.83 8.06 12.55
N ARG A 28 -5.69 8.30 11.88
CA ARG A 28 -5.03 9.61 11.78
C ARG A 28 -4.75 10.05 10.36
N SER A 29 -5.07 9.23 9.37
CA SER A 29 -4.84 9.55 7.97
C SER A 29 -5.94 9.02 7.07
N MET A 30 -5.88 9.40 5.80
CA MET A 30 -6.75 8.97 4.73
C MET A 30 -5.93 8.84 3.45
N LEU A 31 -6.22 7.81 2.65
CA LEU A 31 -5.77 7.72 1.27
C LEU A 31 -6.94 7.95 0.33
N ILE A 32 -6.70 8.73 -0.71
CA ILE A 32 -7.65 9.02 -1.77
C ILE A 32 -7.01 8.59 -3.08
N ASP A 33 -7.79 7.92 -3.90
CA ASP A 33 -7.36 7.35 -5.17
C ASP A 33 -8.12 7.92 -6.37
N GLN A 34 -7.73 7.46 -7.57
CA GLN A 34 -8.31 7.94 -8.83
C GLN A 34 -9.82 7.74 -8.93
N TYR A 35 -10.37 6.71 -8.29
CA TYR A 35 -11.79 6.37 -8.37
C TYR A 35 -12.64 7.16 -7.37
N ASP A 36 -12.03 7.76 -6.34
CA ASP A 36 -12.72 8.71 -5.47
C ASP A 36 -13.07 10.03 -6.18
N LEU A 37 -12.35 10.36 -7.26
CA LEU A 37 -12.54 11.57 -8.06
C LEU A 37 -13.06 11.32 -9.49
N ASP A 38 -13.14 10.07 -9.95
CA ASP A 38 -13.63 9.74 -11.29
C ASP A 38 -15.15 9.98 -11.38
N GLY A 39 -15.56 10.85 -12.30
CA GLY A 39 -16.96 11.27 -12.43
C GLY A 39 -17.45 12.20 -11.30
N VAL A 40 -16.57 12.64 -10.41
CA VAL A 40 -16.90 13.46 -9.23
C VAL A 40 -16.20 14.82 -9.33
N THR A 41 -16.96 15.91 -9.22
CA THR A 41 -16.40 17.27 -9.28
C THR A 41 -15.61 17.65 -8.03
N GLU A 42 -16.06 17.21 -6.85
CA GLU A 42 -15.49 17.59 -5.56
C GLU A 42 -15.55 16.40 -4.59
N PHE A 43 -14.40 16.06 -4.00
CA PHE A 43 -14.30 15.17 -2.85
C PHE A 43 -13.95 15.98 -1.60
N LYS A 44 -14.61 15.71 -0.47
CA LYS A 44 -14.33 16.37 0.81
C LYS A 44 -13.74 15.39 1.81
N ALA A 45 -12.48 15.58 2.16
CA ALA A 45 -11.82 14.85 3.23
C ALA A 45 -12.23 15.45 4.59
N MET A 46 -13.28 14.89 5.18
CA MET A 46 -13.81 15.34 6.45
C MET A 46 -13.00 14.76 7.63
N LYS A 47 -12.89 15.51 8.74
CA LYS A 47 -12.38 15.08 10.06
C LYS A 47 -10.87 14.81 10.19
N VAL A 48 -10.20 14.37 9.13
CA VAL A 48 -8.75 14.08 9.20
C VAL A 48 -7.92 15.35 9.47
N CYS A 49 -8.41 16.51 9.02
CA CYS A 49 -7.77 17.82 9.18
C CYS A 49 -8.40 18.70 10.28
N ASP A 50 -9.19 18.17 11.22
CA ASP A 50 -9.82 18.95 12.31
C ASP A 50 -8.82 19.78 13.17
N TYR A 51 -7.52 19.52 13.05
CA TYR A 51 -6.43 20.18 13.77
C TYR A 51 -5.28 20.58 12.83
N GLY A 52 -5.59 20.74 11.55
CA GLY A 52 -4.63 20.77 10.47
C GLY A 52 -4.12 19.39 10.07
N CYS A 53 -3.51 19.33 8.89
CA CYS A 53 -2.97 18.12 8.30
C CYS A 53 -1.81 18.40 7.35
N HIS A 54 -1.05 17.34 7.06
CA HIS A 54 -0.04 17.31 6.03
C HIS A 54 -0.58 16.48 4.86
N VAL A 55 -0.41 17.00 3.65
CA VAL A 55 -0.87 16.35 2.41
C VAL A 55 0.31 16.04 1.52
N TRP A 56 0.47 14.76 1.18
CA TRP A 56 1.41 14.29 0.18
C TRP A 56 0.66 13.72 -1.02
N ALA A 57 1.27 13.80 -2.19
CA ALA A 57 0.72 13.23 -3.41
C ALA A 57 1.77 12.43 -4.19
N SER A 58 1.35 11.38 -4.87
CA SER A 58 2.18 10.62 -5.82
C SER A 58 1.41 10.41 -7.11
N ILE A 59 2.04 10.70 -8.24
CA ILE A 59 1.48 10.51 -9.57
C ILE A 59 2.47 9.71 -10.43
N PRO A 60 2.00 8.76 -11.26
CA PRO A 60 2.85 8.08 -12.22
C PRO A 60 3.44 9.06 -13.26
N PRO A 61 4.64 8.81 -13.79
CA PRO A 61 5.20 9.60 -14.88
C PRO A 61 4.27 9.63 -16.10
N GLY A 62 4.12 10.81 -16.71
CA GLY A 62 3.28 11.00 -17.91
C GLY A 62 1.80 11.31 -17.63
N THR A 63 1.39 11.42 -16.36
CA THR A 63 0.02 11.82 -15.98
C THR A 63 -0.10 13.28 -15.53
N GLU A 64 0.98 14.07 -15.65
CA GLU A 64 1.11 15.41 -15.09
C GLU A 64 0.03 16.36 -15.59
N ASP A 65 -0.34 16.29 -16.88
CA ASP A 65 -1.36 17.18 -17.46
C ASP A 65 -2.76 16.89 -16.93
N SER A 66 -3.07 15.63 -16.59
CA SER A 66 -4.33 15.29 -15.91
C SER A 66 -4.30 15.72 -14.45
N ALA A 67 -3.16 15.51 -13.76
CA ALA A 67 -2.99 15.89 -12.36
C ALA A 67 -3.02 17.41 -12.14
N LYS A 68 -2.55 18.23 -13.09
CA LYS A 68 -2.65 19.71 -13.01
C LYS A 68 -4.09 20.23 -12.92
N ASN A 69 -5.07 19.47 -13.40
CA ASN A 69 -6.49 19.85 -13.32
C ASN A 69 -7.17 19.29 -12.06
N ILE A 70 -6.45 18.61 -11.18
CA ILE A 70 -6.93 18.20 -9.86
C ILE A 70 -6.36 19.17 -8.84
N HIS A 71 -7.23 19.88 -8.13
CA HIS A 71 -6.82 20.93 -7.18
C HIS A 71 -7.17 20.52 -5.76
N ILE A 72 -6.24 20.80 -4.85
CA ILE A 72 -6.41 20.65 -3.40
C ILE A 72 -6.56 22.06 -2.84
N ASP A 73 -7.76 22.39 -2.37
CA ASP A 73 -8.11 23.73 -1.92
C ASP A 73 -7.80 23.92 -0.43
N ASP A 74 -6.89 24.87 -0.15
CA ASP A 74 -6.53 25.38 1.17
C ASP A 74 -6.00 26.82 1.05
N GLU A 75 -6.89 27.83 0.98
CA GLU A 75 -6.61 29.28 0.78
C GLU A 75 -5.81 29.67 -0.50
N PHE A 76 -4.86 28.84 -0.91
CA PHE A 76 -3.98 28.84 -2.06
C PHE A 76 -4.28 27.57 -2.85
N PHE A 77 -4.83 27.70 -4.05
CA PHE A 77 -5.19 26.55 -4.90
C PHE A 77 -3.91 25.84 -5.39
N PHE A 78 -3.50 24.75 -4.73
CA PHE A 78 -2.43 23.88 -5.22
C PHE A 78 -3.00 22.83 -6.16
N ASN A 79 -2.30 22.53 -7.25
CA ASN A 79 -2.67 21.38 -8.08
C ASN A 79 -1.88 20.12 -7.69
N LEU A 80 -2.45 18.95 -8.00
CA LEU A 80 -1.91 17.66 -7.59
C LEU A 80 -0.51 17.40 -8.15
N ALA A 81 -0.22 17.90 -9.36
CA ALA A 81 1.11 17.75 -9.97
C ALA A 81 2.18 18.54 -9.21
N GLU A 82 1.86 19.76 -8.76
CA GLU A 82 2.74 20.55 -7.89
C GLU A 82 2.97 19.81 -6.57
N THR A 83 1.92 19.40 -5.86
CA THR A 83 2.05 18.65 -4.60
C THR A 83 2.88 17.37 -4.77
N ALA A 84 2.72 16.66 -5.89
CA ALA A 84 3.47 15.43 -6.15
C ALA A 84 4.97 15.65 -6.37
N THR A 85 5.36 16.86 -6.79
CA THR A 85 6.75 17.26 -7.02
C THR A 85 7.38 18.05 -5.88
N MET A 86 6.67 18.20 -4.75
CA MET A 86 7.25 18.75 -3.53
C MET A 86 8.18 17.74 -2.87
N TYR A 87 9.49 17.94 -3.01
CA TYR A 87 10.52 17.15 -2.33
C TYR A 87 11.76 17.98 -2.04
N ASP A 88 12.55 17.56 -1.05
CA ASP A 88 13.87 18.10 -0.81
C ASP A 88 14.82 17.66 -1.94
N HIS A 89 15.50 18.60 -2.59
CA HIS A 89 16.33 18.28 -3.76
C HIS A 89 17.60 17.46 -3.44
N ALA A 90 18.03 17.42 -2.18
CA ALA A 90 19.23 16.68 -1.78
C ALA A 90 18.89 15.24 -1.37
N THR A 91 17.78 15.02 -0.67
CA THR A 91 17.37 13.68 -0.18
C THR A 91 16.29 13.02 -1.04
N LEU A 92 15.59 13.81 -1.87
CA LEU A 92 14.34 13.43 -2.57
C LEU A 92 13.21 13.01 -1.63
N GLU A 93 13.30 13.36 -0.35
CA GLU A 93 12.23 13.18 0.62
C GLU A 93 11.07 14.12 0.30
N LYS A 94 9.85 13.59 0.23
CA LYS A 94 8.65 14.36 -0.09
C LYS A 94 8.34 15.36 1.00
N GLN A 95 8.13 16.60 0.60
CA GLN A 95 7.67 17.67 1.48
C GLN A 95 6.14 17.76 1.42
N PRO A 96 5.45 17.87 2.57
CA PRO A 96 4.01 18.01 2.57
C PRO A 96 3.58 19.41 2.12
N MET A 97 2.37 19.47 1.56
CA MET A 97 1.55 20.66 1.66
C MET A 97 0.95 20.72 3.07
N PHE A 98 1.09 21.86 3.74
CA PHE A 98 0.56 22.09 5.08
C PHE A 98 -0.81 22.74 4.97
N ILE A 99 -1.77 22.19 5.71
CA ILE A 99 -3.13 22.74 5.81
C ILE A 99 -3.38 23.06 7.27
N ASP A 100 -3.51 24.34 7.58
CA ASP A 100 -3.75 24.85 8.94
C ASP A 100 -5.25 24.96 9.28
N SER A 101 -6.13 24.73 8.30
CA SER A 101 -7.58 24.83 8.49
C SER A 101 -8.09 23.77 9.47
N ASN A 102 -9.11 24.13 10.27
CA ASN A 102 -9.79 23.21 11.20
C ASN A 102 -11.01 22.54 10.56
N ASP A 103 -11.07 22.53 9.23
CA ASP A 103 -12.24 22.11 8.45
C ASP A 103 -11.88 20.97 7.48
N ALA A 104 -12.78 20.71 6.52
CA ALA A 104 -12.59 19.71 5.50
C ALA A 104 -11.66 20.21 4.39
N VAL A 105 -10.79 19.33 3.90
CA VAL A 105 -10.02 19.59 2.68
C VAL A 105 -10.88 19.22 1.48
N SER A 106 -11.03 20.16 0.55
CA SER A 106 -11.79 19.94 -0.68
C SER A 106 -10.83 19.67 -1.84
N ILE A 107 -11.10 18.60 -2.59
CA ILE A 107 -10.30 18.20 -3.74
C ILE A 107 -11.20 18.24 -4.96
N TYR A 108 -10.87 19.12 -5.90
CA TYR A 108 -11.64 19.39 -7.09
C TYR A 108 -11.05 18.70 -8.31
N ASN A 109 -11.89 18.07 -9.13
CA ASN A 109 -11.49 17.51 -10.42
C ASN A 109 -12.06 18.36 -11.56
N PHE A 110 -11.19 19.16 -12.19
CA PHE A 110 -11.54 20.00 -13.34
C PHE A 110 -11.17 19.35 -14.68
N ASN A 111 -10.76 18.08 -14.71
CA ASN A 111 -10.57 17.37 -15.98
C ASN A 111 -11.89 17.31 -16.78
N PRO A 112 -11.83 17.32 -18.12
CA PRO A 112 -13.02 17.13 -18.95
C PRO A 112 -13.76 15.84 -18.59
N ASN A 113 -15.08 15.93 -18.35
CA ASN A 113 -15.93 14.82 -17.88
C ASN A 113 -15.49 14.21 -16.53
N GLN A 114 -14.70 14.94 -15.73
CA GLN A 114 -14.21 14.49 -14.43
C GLN A 114 -13.45 13.15 -14.53
N THR A 115 -12.75 12.92 -15.64
CA THR A 115 -11.89 11.74 -15.76
C THR A 115 -10.64 11.91 -14.90
N THR A 116 -10.07 10.80 -14.45
CA THR A 116 -8.84 10.79 -13.66
C THR A 116 -7.77 9.89 -14.28
N THR A 117 -6.54 10.11 -13.84
CA THR A 117 -5.41 9.18 -14.03
C THR A 117 -5.03 8.60 -12.65
N PRO A 118 -4.28 7.49 -12.59
CA PRO A 118 -3.83 6.95 -11.31
C PRO A 118 -3.07 8.00 -10.50
N PHE A 119 -3.39 8.10 -9.21
CA PHE A 119 -2.67 8.91 -8.23
C PHE A 119 -2.92 8.38 -6.83
N ILE A 120 -2.14 8.86 -5.88
CA ILE A 120 -2.44 8.78 -4.44
C ILE A 120 -2.40 10.19 -3.87
N ILE A 121 -3.40 10.52 -3.05
CA ILE A 121 -3.31 11.62 -2.07
C ILE A 121 -3.31 10.98 -0.68
N TYR A 122 -2.29 11.28 0.12
CA TYR A 122 -2.16 10.82 1.50
C TYR A 122 -2.27 12.00 2.43
N ILE A 123 -3.37 12.06 3.16
CA ILE A 123 -3.70 13.15 4.08
C ILE A 123 -3.49 12.64 5.50
N VAL A 124 -2.62 13.28 6.27
CA VAL A 124 -2.29 12.87 7.64
C VAL A 124 -2.54 14.01 8.60
N SER A 125 -3.31 13.74 9.65
CA SER A 125 -3.56 14.67 10.74
C SER A 125 -2.26 15.08 11.43
N THR A 126 -2.14 16.35 11.82
CA THR A 126 -1.04 16.84 12.68
C THR A 126 -0.91 16.11 14.02
N ARG A 127 -1.92 15.30 14.38
CA ARG A 127 -1.98 14.45 15.57
C ARG A 127 -1.47 13.02 15.36
N ALA A 128 -0.96 12.69 14.18
CA ALA A 128 -0.26 11.43 13.94
C ALA A 128 1.00 11.37 14.80
N THR A 129 1.31 10.17 15.30
CA THR A 129 2.61 9.92 15.93
C THR A 129 3.69 9.98 14.85
N ASP A 130 4.87 10.45 15.23
CA ASP A 130 6.08 10.43 14.37
C ASP A 130 6.02 11.26 13.09
N LEU A 131 5.01 12.13 12.94
CA LEU A 131 4.84 13.03 11.80
C LEU A 131 6.11 13.85 11.46
N ASN A 132 6.88 14.23 12.48
CA ASN A 132 8.10 15.05 12.32
C ASN A 132 9.39 14.22 12.21
N THR A 133 9.29 12.89 12.24
CA THR A 133 10.44 11.96 12.23
C THR A 133 10.34 10.87 11.17
N ALA A 134 9.17 10.73 10.54
CA ALA A 134 8.96 9.81 9.44
C ALA A 134 9.47 10.44 8.16
N GLU A 135 10.19 9.65 7.37
CA GLU A 135 10.63 10.02 6.03
C GLU A 135 9.64 9.47 5.02
N ILE A 136 9.25 10.28 4.03
CA ILE A 136 8.29 9.86 3.00
C ILE A 136 8.92 10.01 1.62
N TYR A 137 8.84 8.98 0.80
CA TYR A 137 9.41 8.97 -0.54
C TYR A 137 8.38 8.54 -1.59
N ASP A 138 8.59 9.00 -2.81
CA ASP A 138 7.89 8.48 -3.98
C ASP A 138 8.67 7.28 -4.55
N ALA A 139 8.00 6.17 -4.85
CA ALA A 139 8.67 5.00 -5.42
C ALA A 139 9.36 5.30 -6.76
N HIS A 140 8.83 6.27 -7.53
CA HIS A 140 9.44 6.68 -8.80
C HIS A 140 10.73 7.48 -8.62
N ASN A 141 10.93 8.08 -7.44
CA ASN A 141 12.00 9.04 -7.22
C ASN A 141 12.53 8.96 -5.79
N ILE A 142 13.17 7.84 -5.47
CA ILE A 142 13.90 7.67 -4.22
C ILE A 142 15.40 7.82 -4.46
N ASN A 143 16.05 8.65 -3.66
CA ASN A 143 17.51 8.73 -3.58
C ASN A 143 17.90 8.96 -2.12
N ARG A 144 17.55 7.99 -1.29
CA ARG A 144 17.80 8.08 0.14
C ARG A 144 19.29 7.92 0.41
N MET A 145 19.91 8.97 0.95
CA MET A 145 21.27 8.88 1.48
C MET A 145 21.31 7.86 2.64
N ILE A 146 22.46 7.23 2.84
CA ILE A 146 22.63 6.20 3.85
C ILE A 146 22.75 6.86 5.23
N PHE A 147 21.63 7.04 5.94
CA PHE A 147 21.58 7.50 7.33
C PHE A 147 20.53 6.72 8.15
N PRO A 148 20.58 6.74 9.50
CA PRO A 148 19.58 6.09 10.33
C PRO A 148 18.18 6.70 10.13
N ALA A 149 17.18 5.87 9.85
CA ALA A 149 15.77 6.26 9.86
C ALA A 149 15.08 5.69 11.09
N LYS A 150 14.10 6.42 11.64
CA LYS A 150 13.12 5.81 12.55
C LYS A 150 12.05 5.08 11.74
N GLN A 151 11.43 5.78 10.80
CA GLN A 151 10.34 5.27 9.97
C GLN A 151 10.50 5.79 8.54
N ILE A 152 10.23 4.93 7.56
CA ILE A 152 10.25 5.27 6.14
C ILE A 152 8.92 4.81 5.54
N THR A 153 8.23 5.68 4.83
CA THR A 153 7.07 5.35 4.00
C THR A 153 7.39 5.59 2.53
N ILE A 154 7.19 4.58 1.69
CA ILE A 154 7.29 4.69 0.24
C ILE A 154 5.87 4.70 -0.33
N MET A 155 5.58 5.67 -1.19
CA MET A 155 4.27 5.87 -1.82
C MET A 155 4.32 5.55 -3.31
N SER A 156 3.30 4.87 -3.85
CA SER A 156 3.13 4.74 -5.31
C SER A 156 1.75 4.28 -5.73
N ALA A 157 1.16 4.93 -6.73
CA ALA A 157 -0.10 4.48 -7.33
C ALA A 157 0.08 3.22 -8.23
N ALA A 158 1.31 2.75 -8.41
CA ALA A 158 1.67 1.62 -9.24
C ALA A 158 2.44 0.57 -8.42
N PRO A 159 2.47 -0.72 -8.83
CA PRO A 159 3.29 -1.70 -8.14
C PRO A 159 4.78 -1.35 -8.23
N PHE A 160 5.53 -1.67 -7.18
CA PHE A 160 6.97 -1.40 -7.09
C PHE A 160 7.68 -2.46 -6.26
N THR A 161 8.98 -2.58 -6.44
CA THR A 161 9.85 -3.48 -5.71
C THR A 161 10.80 -2.67 -4.85
N VAL A 162 10.98 -3.07 -3.59
CA VAL A 162 11.96 -2.48 -2.66
C VAL A 162 13.03 -3.51 -2.33
N ASN A 163 14.28 -3.15 -2.58
CA ASN A 163 15.44 -3.97 -2.25
C ASN A 163 16.28 -3.29 -1.18
N SER A 164 16.72 -4.10 -0.22
CA SER A 164 17.78 -3.73 0.71
C SER A 164 18.85 -4.81 0.69
N ASN A 165 20.09 -4.40 0.44
CA ASN A 165 21.22 -5.31 0.40
C ASN A 165 21.59 -5.80 1.81
N LYS A 166 22.19 -7.00 1.87
CA LYS A 166 22.79 -7.51 3.10
C LYS A 166 23.89 -6.54 3.57
N ALA A 167 23.96 -6.27 4.88
CA ALA A 167 24.95 -5.39 5.46
C ALA A 167 25.54 -5.97 6.76
N GLU A 168 26.77 -5.56 7.08
CA GLU A 168 27.37 -5.80 8.39
C GLU A 168 26.77 -4.82 9.40
N GLY A 169 26.41 -5.31 10.59
CA GLY A 169 25.73 -4.54 11.62
C GLY A 169 24.31 -5.03 11.86
N GLY A 170 23.90 -5.00 13.13
CA GLY A 170 22.55 -5.34 13.53
C GLY A 170 21.56 -4.25 13.11
N ASN A 171 20.40 -4.68 12.62
CA ASN A 171 19.25 -3.83 12.36
C ASN A 171 18.00 -4.69 12.46
N SER A 172 16.86 -4.09 12.78
CA SER A 172 15.57 -4.75 12.74
C SER A 172 14.52 -3.82 12.14
N VAL A 173 13.70 -4.37 11.25
CA VAL A 173 12.60 -3.67 10.60
C VAL A 173 11.30 -4.43 10.79
N VAL A 174 10.22 -3.68 10.99
CA VAL A 174 8.86 -4.16 10.83
C VAL A 174 8.25 -3.47 9.61
N VAL A 175 7.60 -4.25 8.74
CA VAL A 175 7.04 -3.76 7.48
C VAL A 175 5.53 -3.95 7.46
N ARG A 176 4.83 -2.91 7.03
CA ARG A 176 3.37 -2.89 6.84
C ARG A 176 3.01 -2.11 5.57
N THR A 177 1.87 -2.42 4.96
CA THR A 177 1.34 -1.76 3.76
C THR A 177 0.37 -0.61 4.10
N THR A 178 0.72 0.14 5.14
CA THR A 178 -0.01 1.30 5.66
C THR A 178 0.95 2.48 5.74
N GLY A 179 0.50 3.65 6.17
CA GLY A 179 1.32 4.82 6.45
C GLY A 179 2.18 4.69 7.70
N PHE A 180 3.09 5.64 7.89
CA PHE A 180 3.94 5.69 9.09
C PHE A 180 3.12 5.86 10.37
N ASP A 181 1.91 6.41 10.29
CA ASP A 181 1.05 6.63 11.44
C ASP A 181 0.47 5.34 12.04
N ASP A 182 0.56 4.21 11.32
CA ASP A 182 0.13 2.88 11.77
C ASP A 182 1.19 1.78 11.53
N VAL A 183 2.47 2.15 11.38
CA VAL A 183 3.56 1.18 11.15
C VAL A 183 4.09 0.53 12.43
N GLU A 184 3.86 1.08 13.63
CA GLU A 184 4.38 0.51 14.89
C GLU A 184 3.52 -0.68 15.40
N ASP A 185 4.04 -1.48 16.33
CA ASP A 185 3.35 -2.69 16.83
C ASP A 185 2.10 -2.41 17.66
N ASN A 186 2.01 -1.21 18.23
CA ASN A 186 0.83 -0.71 18.95
C ASN A 186 -0.12 0.10 18.05
N ASN A 187 -0.05 -0.09 16.73
CA ASN A 187 -0.90 0.62 15.78
C ASN A 187 -2.38 0.46 16.12
N LYS A 188 -3.15 1.53 15.90
CA LYS A 188 -4.53 1.63 16.41
C LYS A 188 -5.51 0.94 15.49
N ASP A 189 -5.18 0.86 14.22
CA ASP A 189 -6.03 0.25 13.19
C ASP A 189 -5.81 -1.25 13.03
N LYS A 190 -4.95 -1.85 13.86
CA LYS A 190 -4.64 -3.28 13.92
C LYS A 190 -4.18 -3.83 12.57
N CYS A 191 -3.33 -3.08 11.90
CA CYS A 191 -2.77 -3.40 10.60
C CYS A 191 -1.83 -4.59 10.67
N PHE A 192 -2.03 -5.51 9.73
CA PHE A 192 -1.30 -6.77 9.62
C PHE A 192 0.18 -6.51 9.38
N GLN A 193 1.00 -7.26 10.11
CA GLN A 193 2.45 -7.21 9.97
C GLN A 193 2.90 -8.11 8.82
N MET A 194 3.24 -7.48 7.70
CA MET A 194 3.65 -8.15 6.46
C MET A 194 4.97 -8.90 6.64
N MET A 195 5.91 -8.26 7.34
CA MET A 195 7.24 -8.83 7.53
C MET A 195 7.89 -8.25 8.78
N ALA A 196 8.70 -9.06 9.46
CA ALA A 196 9.73 -8.56 10.36
C ALA A 196 11.04 -9.26 10.03
N VAL A 197 12.10 -8.46 9.91
CA VAL A 197 13.43 -8.93 9.55
C VAL A 197 14.46 -8.29 10.45
N GLY A 198 15.52 -9.03 10.75
CA GLY A 198 16.71 -8.49 11.38
C GLY A 198 17.13 -9.22 12.64
N ASP A 199 18.39 -9.02 13.02
CA ASP A 199 18.96 -9.51 14.27
C ASP A 199 20.06 -8.55 14.78
N LYS A 200 20.65 -8.87 15.93
CA LYS A 200 21.67 -8.03 16.58
C LYS A 200 23.00 -7.94 15.85
N SER A 201 23.28 -8.88 14.96
CA SER A 201 24.60 -9.15 14.42
C SER A 201 24.71 -8.86 12.92
N ASN A 202 23.67 -9.16 12.15
CA ASN A 202 23.69 -9.07 10.70
C ASN A 202 22.33 -8.62 10.17
N TRP A 203 22.36 -7.67 9.23
CA TRP A 203 21.21 -7.31 8.43
C TRP A 203 21.13 -8.25 7.21
N PRO A 204 20.13 -9.14 7.11
CA PRO A 204 20.06 -10.11 6.02
C PRO A 204 19.66 -9.48 4.66
N GLY A 205 19.19 -8.23 4.67
CA GLY A 205 18.56 -7.62 3.51
C GLY A 205 17.17 -8.20 3.22
N PHE A 206 16.49 -7.62 2.23
CA PHE A 206 15.22 -8.11 1.73
C PHE A 206 15.02 -7.67 0.28
N ASN A 207 14.12 -8.36 -0.42
CA ASN A 207 13.61 -7.95 -1.72
C ASN A 207 12.10 -8.21 -1.71
N ILE A 208 11.31 -7.15 -1.71
CA ILE A 208 9.85 -7.22 -1.55
C ILE A 208 9.15 -6.56 -2.73
N GLU A 209 8.24 -7.31 -3.33
CA GLU A 209 7.34 -6.81 -4.37
C GLU A 209 6.06 -6.28 -3.71
N VAL A 210 5.75 -5.02 -3.96
CA VAL A 210 4.68 -4.28 -3.30
C VAL A 210 3.58 -4.00 -4.31
N SER A 211 2.37 -4.43 -3.98
CA SER A 211 1.15 -4.14 -4.75
C SER A 211 0.18 -3.29 -3.91
N SER A 212 0.69 -2.31 -3.18
CA SER A 212 -0.07 -1.48 -2.24
C SER A 212 0.34 -0.01 -2.38
N PRO A 213 -0.56 0.97 -2.15
CA PRO A 213 -0.22 2.38 -2.29
C PRO A 213 0.92 2.83 -1.38
N LEU A 214 1.05 2.20 -0.21
CA LEU A 214 2.03 2.55 0.81
C LEU A 214 2.81 1.31 1.22
N LEU A 215 4.11 1.50 1.46
CA LEU A 215 4.94 0.58 2.22
C LEU A 215 5.64 1.35 3.33
N SER A 216 5.31 1.06 4.57
CA SER A 216 5.99 1.64 5.72
C SER A 216 6.88 0.65 6.43
N MET A 217 8.05 1.13 6.84
CA MET A 217 9.09 0.40 7.55
C MET A 217 9.40 1.11 8.86
N ALA A 218 9.24 0.42 9.99
CA ALA A 218 9.65 0.90 11.31
C ALA A 218 10.95 0.21 11.73
N PHE A 219 11.98 1.00 12.03
CA PHE A 219 13.27 0.50 12.46
C PHE A 219 13.43 0.56 13.98
N ASP A 220 14.13 -0.43 14.53
CA ASP A 220 14.49 -0.45 15.95
C ASP A 220 15.69 0.46 16.23
N TYR A 221 15.49 1.76 16.04
CA TYR A 221 16.52 2.80 16.22
C TYR A 221 17.03 2.87 17.67
N LYS A 222 16.27 2.35 18.64
CA LYS A 222 16.65 2.35 20.06
C LYS A 222 17.76 1.33 20.32
N ASN A 223 17.65 0.14 19.74
CA ASN A 223 18.66 -0.91 19.88
C ASN A 223 19.76 -0.81 18.81
N TYR A 224 19.47 -0.17 17.66
CA TYR A 224 20.41 -0.02 16.54
C TYR A 224 20.45 1.43 16.01
N PRO A 225 20.94 2.40 16.80
CA PRO A 225 20.94 3.81 16.41
C PRO A 225 21.85 4.11 15.21
N ASP A 226 22.87 3.29 14.98
CA ASP A 226 23.82 3.41 13.87
C ASP A 226 23.46 2.50 12.68
N ALA A 227 22.23 1.98 12.62
CA ALA A 227 21.80 1.13 11.53
C ALA A 227 21.61 1.95 10.24
N TYR A 228 22.61 1.85 9.36
CA TYR A 228 22.61 2.47 8.05
C TYR A 228 21.89 1.59 7.04
N LEU A 229 20.83 2.11 6.43
CA LEU A 229 20.05 1.39 5.44
C LEU A 229 20.12 2.06 4.07
N HIS A 230 20.52 1.25 3.08
CA HIS A 230 20.31 1.58 1.67
C HIS A 230 19.05 0.88 1.17
N LEU A 231 18.23 1.63 0.46
CA LEU A 231 17.00 1.17 -0.19
C LEU A 231 17.07 1.50 -1.67
N ASP A 232 16.92 0.49 -2.49
CA ASP A 232 16.74 0.61 -3.93
C ASP A 232 15.27 0.35 -4.24
N VAL A 233 14.65 1.20 -5.06
CA VAL A 233 13.26 1.01 -5.50
C VAL A 233 13.20 0.97 -7.02
N THR A 234 12.47 -0.01 -7.54
CA THR A 234 12.21 -0.16 -8.97
C THR A 234 10.72 -0.32 -9.22
N MET A 235 10.21 0.25 -10.31
CA MET A 235 8.80 0.13 -10.66
C MET A 235 8.47 -1.26 -11.23
N GLY A 236 7.28 -1.75 -10.88
CA GLY A 236 6.78 -3.05 -11.28
C GLY A 236 7.18 -4.20 -10.35
N ASN A 237 6.55 -5.35 -10.60
CA ASN A 237 6.78 -6.61 -9.92
C ASN A 237 7.19 -7.66 -10.96
N SER A 238 8.19 -8.48 -10.64
CA SER A 238 8.62 -9.58 -11.51
C SER A 238 7.76 -10.83 -11.36
N GLY A 239 7.07 -10.96 -10.22
CA GLY A 239 6.34 -12.17 -9.85
C GLY A 239 7.27 -13.32 -9.46
N VAL A 240 8.55 -13.06 -9.21
CA VAL A 240 9.54 -14.08 -8.85
C VAL A 240 10.27 -13.65 -7.57
N LEU A 241 10.07 -14.41 -6.50
CA LEU A 241 10.65 -14.14 -5.19
C LEU A 241 11.61 -15.26 -4.76
N ASP A 242 12.58 -14.88 -3.92
CA ASP A 242 13.57 -15.79 -3.35
C ASP A 242 13.05 -16.39 -2.04
N LEU A 243 12.76 -17.69 -2.04
CA LEU A 243 12.29 -18.42 -0.86
C LEU A 243 13.33 -18.49 0.26
N THR A 244 14.60 -18.19 -0.03
CA THR A 244 15.68 -18.18 0.97
C THR A 244 15.64 -16.95 1.87
N ARG A 245 14.83 -15.94 1.54
CA ARG A 245 14.62 -14.73 2.32
C ARG A 245 13.16 -14.64 2.77
N PRO A 246 12.86 -14.06 3.94
CA PRO A 246 11.48 -13.75 4.30
C PRO A 246 10.91 -12.70 3.34
N GLY A 247 9.60 -12.76 3.12
CA GLY A 247 8.90 -11.81 2.27
C GLY A 247 7.39 -11.98 2.40
N PHE A 248 6.65 -11.32 1.52
CA PHE A 248 5.20 -11.47 1.44
C PHE A 248 4.70 -11.35 0.00
N VAL A 249 3.47 -11.81 -0.21
CA VAL A 249 2.67 -11.59 -1.42
C VAL A 249 1.31 -11.08 -0.98
N SER A 250 0.81 -10.02 -1.60
CA SER A 250 -0.51 -9.47 -1.28
C SER A 250 -1.38 -9.32 -2.51
N SER A 251 -2.69 -9.24 -2.29
CA SER A 251 -3.59 -8.73 -3.31
C SER A 251 -3.22 -7.27 -3.63
N PRO A 252 -3.48 -6.81 -4.85
CA PRO A 252 -3.38 -5.42 -5.22
C PRO A 252 -4.26 -4.53 -4.34
N GLY A 253 -3.74 -3.37 -3.95
CA GLY A 253 -4.44 -2.44 -3.08
C GLY A 253 -4.50 -2.83 -1.61
N TYR A 254 -3.89 -3.95 -1.21
CA TYR A 254 -3.98 -4.44 0.15
C TYR A 254 -3.40 -3.43 1.15
N ILE A 255 -4.20 -3.07 2.15
CA ILE A 255 -3.81 -2.18 3.26
C ILE A 255 -3.56 -2.98 4.54
N GLY A 256 -4.41 -3.98 4.79
CA GLY A 256 -4.26 -4.94 5.90
C GLY A 256 -4.71 -4.45 7.26
N CYS A 257 -5.50 -3.38 7.32
CA CYS A 257 -6.06 -2.86 8.58
C CYS A 257 -7.47 -3.39 8.85
N SER A 258 -7.93 -3.28 10.10
CA SER A 258 -9.15 -3.94 10.57
C SER A 258 -10.47 -3.45 9.95
N ASN A 259 -10.47 -2.30 9.29
CA ASN A 259 -11.59 -1.80 8.47
C ASN A 259 -11.77 -2.60 7.16
N GLY A 260 -10.74 -3.28 6.68
CA GLY A 260 -10.81 -4.07 5.44
C GLY A 260 -10.86 -3.21 4.17
N ASP A 261 -10.53 -1.93 4.26
CA ASP A 261 -10.47 -1.03 3.10
C ASP A 261 -9.34 -1.48 2.15
N VAL A 262 -9.58 -1.33 0.85
CA VAL A 262 -8.64 -1.70 -0.22
C VAL A 262 -8.47 -0.49 -1.13
N PHE A 263 -7.23 -0.10 -1.35
CA PHE A 263 -6.90 1.00 -2.25
C PHE A 263 -7.03 0.56 -3.71
N ARG A 264 -7.48 1.45 -4.60
CA ARG A 264 -7.73 1.09 -6.01
C ARG A 264 -6.87 1.91 -6.95
N SER A 265 -6.32 1.26 -7.96
CA SER A 265 -5.58 1.91 -9.03
C SER A 265 -5.80 1.15 -10.33
N SER A 266 -5.96 1.89 -11.43
CA SER A 266 -6.02 1.27 -12.76
C SER A 266 -4.69 0.64 -13.20
N LEU A 267 -3.59 0.89 -12.48
CA LEU A 267 -2.29 0.24 -12.70
C LEU A 267 -2.14 -1.08 -11.92
N TYR A 268 -3.10 -1.43 -11.07
CA TYR A 268 -3.10 -2.70 -10.36
C TYR A 268 -3.75 -3.79 -11.20
N SER A 269 -3.04 -4.89 -11.37
CA SER A 269 -3.59 -6.11 -11.98
C SER A 269 -4.69 -6.67 -11.07
N SER A 270 -5.81 -7.14 -11.61
CA SER A 270 -6.81 -7.88 -10.81
C SER A 270 -6.35 -9.30 -10.44
N ASN A 271 -5.22 -9.75 -10.97
CA ASN A 271 -4.66 -11.08 -10.76
C ASN A 271 -3.30 -11.02 -10.09
N VAL A 272 -3.04 -11.99 -9.21
CA VAL A 272 -1.71 -12.26 -8.63
C VAL A 272 -1.23 -13.58 -9.19
N ALA A 273 0.02 -13.59 -9.66
CA ALA A 273 0.72 -14.80 -10.09
C ALA A 273 2.19 -14.65 -9.68
N THR A 274 2.54 -15.26 -8.55
CA THR A 274 3.89 -15.16 -7.97
C THR A 274 4.48 -16.55 -7.79
N SER A 275 5.77 -16.70 -8.09
CA SER A 275 6.57 -17.91 -7.85
C SER A 275 7.67 -17.59 -6.84
N ILE A 276 7.71 -18.35 -5.75
CA ILE A 276 8.68 -18.18 -4.66
C ILE A 276 9.56 -19.43 -4.64
N THR A 277 10.85 -19.31 -4.98
CA THR A 277 11.70 -20.48 -5.26
C THR A 277 13.04 -20.45 -4.54
N ALA A 278 13.62 -21.63 -4.30
CA ALA A 278 14.99 -21.82 -3.85
C ALA A 278 15.65 -23.00 -4.57
N SER A 279 16.98 -23.04 -4.61
CA SER A 279 17.75 -24.11 -5.27
C SER A 279 17.76 -25.46 -4.54
N GLY A 280 17.09 -25.58 -3.39
CA GLY A 280 17.05 -26.79 -2.58
C GLY A 280 15.78 -26.88 -1.75
N ASN A 281 15.55 -28.04 -1.14
CA ASN A 281 14.39 -28.25 -0.27
C ASN A 281 14.45 -27.32 0.95
N ARG A 282 13.30 -26.76 1.30
CA ARG A 282 13.08 -25.87 2.44
C ARG A 282 11.87 -26.34 3.23
N HIS A 283 11.88 -26.12 4.54
CA HIS A 283 10.67 -26.13 5.35
C HIS A 283 10.13 -24.70 5.33
N VAL A 284 8.99 -24.53 4.67
CA VAL A 284 8.35 -23.25 4.38
C VAL A 284 7.18 -23.05 5.33
N TYR A 285 7.09 -21.86 5.91
CA TYR A 285 5.98 -21.40 6.72
C TYR A 285 5.27 -20.26 5.99
N LEU A 286 3.99 -20.44 5.70
CA LEU A 286 3.10 -19.44 5.13
C LEU A 286 2.11 -19.01 6.20
N ASN A 287 1.94 -17.71 6.40
CA ASN A 287 0.93 -17.16 7.30
C ASN A 287 0.18 -16.06 6.57
N GLY A 288 -1.14 -16.12 6.58
CA GLY A 288 -1.99 -15.23 5.79
C GLY A 288 -2.98 -14.45 6.63
N ASP A 289 -3.15 -13.18 6.28
CA ASP A 289 -4.36 -12.40 6.56
C ASP A 289 -5.26 -12.50 5.34
N ILE A 290 -6.33 -13.27 5.45
CA ILE A 290 -7.14 -13.72 4.31
C ILE A 290 -8.56 -13.20 4.45
N HIS A 291 -8.98 -12.37 3.50
CA HIS A 291 -10.32 -11.83 3.39
C HIS A 291 -10.89 -12.18 2.02
N THR A 292 -10.99 -13.48 1.74
CA THR A 292 -11.45 -13.99 0.45
C THR A 292 -12.57 -15.01 0.61
N ASP A 293 -13.52 -14.99 -0.31
CA ASP A 293 -14.54 -16.04 -0.39
C ASP A 293 -14.02 -17.27 -1.18
N ARG A 294 -14.82 -18.33 -1.19
CA ARG A 294 -14.46 -19.59 -1.88
C ARG A 294 -14.37 -19.43 -3.40
N ALA A 295 -15.07 -18.48 -4.01
CA ALA A 295 -15.01 -18.23 -5.45
C ALA A 295 -13.73 -17.48 -5.85
N HIS A 296 -13.15 -16.74 -4.91
CA HIS A 296 -11.91 -15.98 -5.07
C HIS A 296 -10.82 -16.47 -4.12
N GLN A 297 -10.73 -17.79 -3.92
CA GLN A 297 -9.69 -18.40 -3.08
C GLN A 297 -8.29 -18.14 -3.65
N ILE A 298 -7.28 -18.25 -2.80
CA ILE A 298 -5.87 -18.13 -3.17
C ILE A 298 -5.33 -19.54 -3.38
N ASP A 299 -4.83 -19.84 -4.56
CA ASP A 299 -4.23 -21.13 -4.86
C ASP A 299 -2.74 -21.13 -4.46
N ILE A 300 -2.37 -22.01 -3.52
CA ILE A 300 -0.99 -22.22 -3.08
C ILE A 300 -0.51 -23.56 -3.63
N ILE A 301 0.28 -23.50 -4.69
CA ILE A 301 0.75 -24.69 -5.41
C ILE A 301 2.17 -25.01 -4.94
N ASP A 302 2.35 -26.18 -4.33
CA ASP A 302 3.67 -26.72 -4.00
C ASP A 302 4.39 -27.11 -5.30
N LEU A 303 5.50 -26.44 -5.63
CA LEU A 303 6.23 -26.67 -6.88
C LEU A 303 6.99 -28.00 -6.92
N LYS A 304 7.15 -28.68 -5.78
CA LYS A 304 7.79 -30.00 -5.69
C LYS A 304 6.79 -31.13 -5.94
N THR A 305 5.59 -31.03 -5.38
CA THR A 305 4.58 -32.10 -5.43
C THR A 305 3.44 -31.81 -6.42
N ASN A 306 3.35 -30.57 -6.90
CA ASN A 306 2.25 -30.05 -7.71
C ASN A 306 0.87 -30.15 -7.04
N MET A 307 0.82 -30.24 -5.71
CA MET A 307 -0.42 -30.22 -4.93
C MET A 307 -0.85 -28.77 -4.66
N ASN A 308 -2.15 -28.50 -4.71
CA ASN A 308 -2.74 -27.20 -4.38
C ASN A 308 -3.31 -27.20 -2.95
N TYR A 309 -3.01 -26.15 -2.19
CA TYR A 309 -3.45 -25.89 -0.83
C TYR A 309 -4.23 -24.57 -0.77
N PRO A 310 -5.48 -24.53 -1.23
CA PRO A 310 -6.21 -23.28 -1.35
C PRO A 310 -6.48 -22.64 0.01
N MET A 311 -6.33 -21.31 0.08
CA MET A 311 -6.65 -20.49 1.24
C MET A 311 -7.84 -19.57 0.93
N TYR A 312 -8.84 -19.57 1.81
CA TYR A 312 -9.99 -18.65 1.75
C TYR A 312 -10.66 -18.56 3.13
N GLY A 313 -11.32 -17.46 3.43
CA GLY A 313 -11.99 -17.24 4.71
C GLY A 313 -11.96 -15.78 5.16
N GLY A 314 -12.10 -15.58 6.47
CA GLY A 314 -11.99 -14.26 7.10
C GLY A 314 -10.72 -14.13 7.94
N SER A 315 -10.63 -13.02 8.69
CA SER A 315 -9.47 -12.51 9.45
C SER A 315 -8.82 -13.43 10.48
N ALA A 316 -9.25 -14.68 10.61
CA ALA A 316 -8.49 -15.68 11.33
C ALA A 316 -7.23 -16.00 10.52
N ALA A 317 -6.06 -15.72 11.10
CA ALA A 317 -4.78 -16.02 10.48
C ALA A 317 -4.75 -17.47 9.99
N GLN A 318 -4.56 -17.65 8.69
CA GLN A 318 -4.42 -18.98 8.08
C GLN A 318 -2.95 -19.32 7.98
N SER A 319 -2.58 -20.55 8.30
CA SER A 319 -1.19 -21.00 8.24
C SER A 319 -1.06 -22.28 7.43
N GLN A 320 0.01 -22.39 6.66
CA GLN A 320 0.37 -23.60 5.94
C GLN A 320 1.87 -23.86 6.07
N GLU A 321 2.22 -25.13 6.26
CA GLU A 321 3.62 -25.59 6.28
C GLU A 321 3.86 -26.57 5.13
N LEU A 322 5.01 -26.44 4.45
CA LEU A 322 5.36 -27.26 3.29
C LEU A 322 6.85 -27.62 3.30
N PHE A 323 7.20 -28.79 2.75
CA PHE A 323 8.59 -29.24 2.54
C PHE A 323 8.92 -29.27 1.05
N THR A 324 9.29 -28.11 0.49
CA THR A 324 9.31 -27.87 -0.95
C THR A 324 10.55 -27.11 -1.44
N THR A 325 10.79 -27.09 -2.74
CA THR A 325 11.76 -26.19 -3.41
C THR A 325 11.14 -24.84 -3.78
N GLY A 326 9.82 -24.72 -3.75
CA GLY A 326 9.13 -23.46 -4.04
C GLY A 326 7.62 -23.55 -3.94
N VAL A 327 6.97 -22.40 -3.93
CA VAL A 327 5.51 -22.27 -3.95
C VAL A 327 5.09 -21.29 -5.03
N SER A 328 4.00 -21.58 -5.74
CA SER A 328 3.32 -20.61 -6.58
C SER A 328 2.04 -20.13 -5.89
N ILE A 329 1.87 -18.82 -5.81
CA ILE A 329 0.69 -18.16 -5.23
C ILE A 329 -0.07 -17.52 -6.39
N ASN A 330 -1.30 -17.96 -6.60
CA ASN A 330 -2.17 -17.45 -7.66
C ASN A 330 -3.50 -16.98 -7.07
N TRP A 331 -4.00 -15.86 -7.57
CA TRP A 331 -5.30 -15.32 -7.17
C TRP A 331 -5.94 -14.54 -8.31
N LYS A 332 -7.27 -14.62 -8.40
CA LYS A 332 -8.09 -13.87 -9.36
C LYS A 332 -9.12 -13.04 -8.61
N GLY A 333 -8.93 -11.73 -8.62
CA GLY A 333 -9.69 -10.76 -7.84
C GLY A 333 -10.65 -9.89 -8.65
N GLU A 334 -10.89 -10.22 -9.91
CA GLU A 334 -11.76 -9.40 -10.76
C GLU A 334 -13.18 -9.30 -10.19
N GLY A 335 -13.67 -8.07 -10.01
CA GLY A 335 -15.05 -7.81 -9.57
C GLY A 335 -15.33 -8.05 -8.09
N THR A 336 -14.30 -8.23 -7.25
CA THR A 336 -14.46 -8.42 -5.80
C THR A 336 -13.71 -7.36 -4.98
N ASN A 337 -14.15 -7.15 -3.74
CA ASN A 337 -13.41 -6.39 -2.71
C ASN A 337 -12.57 -7.31 -1.82
N ASN A 338 -12.47 -8.59 -2.16
CA ASN A 338 -11.66 -9.54 -1.42
C ASN A 338 -10.20 -9.14 -1.47
N SER A 339 -9.49 -9.39 -0.37
CA SER A 339 -8.10 -9.01 -0.23
C SER A 339 -7.33 -10.05 0.57
N PHE A 340 -6.01 -10.06 0.41
CA PHE A 340 -5.16 -10.96 1.19
C PHE A 340 -3.74 -10.44 1.30
N ALA A 341 -3.05 -10.93 2.32
CA ALA A 341 -1.59 -10.95 2.36
C ALA A 341 -1.12 -12.29 2.91
N ILE A 342 -0.08 -12.86 2.30
CA ILE A 342 0.59 -14.07 2.76
C ILE A 342 2.06 -13.72 2.97
N ARG A 343 2.51 -13.78 4.22
CA ARG A 343 3.93 -13.72 4.56
C ARG A 343 4.53 -15.12 4.52
N PHE A 344 5.77 -15.21 4.04
CA PHE A 344 6.50 -16.46 3.96
C PHE A 344 7.86 -16.35 4.64
N SER A 345 8.31 -17.47 5.20
CA SER A 345 9.67 -17.66 5.69
C SER A 345 10.06 -19.12 5.50
N SER A 346 11.36 -19.41 5.47
CA SER A 346 11.82 -20.78 5.31
C SER A 346 13.15 -21.07 6.01
N VAL A 347 13.36 -22.35 6.32
CA VAL A 347 14.65 -22.87 6.79
C VAL A 347 15.14 -23.98 5.86
N ALA A 348 16.46 -24.09 5.72
CA ALA A 348 17.06 -25.22 5.00
C ALA A 348 16.81 -26.53 5.76
N VAL A 349 16.52 -27.60 5.01
CA VAL A 349 16.25 -28.96 5.53
C VAL A 349 17.50 -29.82 5.43
#